data_AF-A0A399SW63-F1
#
_entry.id   AF-A0A399SW63-F1
#
_cell.length_a   1.000
_cell.length_b   1.000
_cell.length_c   1.000
_cell.angle_alpha   90.00
_cell.angle_beta   90.00
_cell.angle_gamma   90.00
#
_symmetry.space_group_name_H-M   'P 1'
#
loop_
_entity.id
_entity.type
_entity.pdbx_description
1 polymer ?
#
loop_
_entity_poly.entity_id
_entity_poly.type
_entity_poly.pdbx_seq_one_letter_code
_entity_poly.pdbx_strand_id
1 'polypeptide(L)'
;MDHERRAGLTAAVADLVGRPVSALEGVVREPLEYDAFLAHRSVTRIRGSARLDDGSALPWTLVEKRTEGPALAVPYLVDNGARELAAYRSGLLDALPEGIRAPRAHGTLVDATGGVTLWIEEVRHPGPRPLDRAALLAAAEALG
;
A
#
# COMPACT_ATOMS: atom_id res chain seq x y z
N MET A 1 -11.75 -6.37 14.20
CA MET A 1 -10.60 -5.56 13.72
C MET A 1 -9.63 -6.39 12.88
N ASP A 2 -9.02 -7.44 13.41
CA ASP A 2 -8.04 -8.25 12.65
C ASP A 2 -8.66 -9.11 11.52
N HIS A 3 -9.95 -9.48 11.65
CA HIS A 3 -10.66 -10.25 10.63
C HIS A 3 -10.90 -9.46 9.34
N GLU A 4 -11.37 -8.20 9.41
CA GLU A 4 -11.62 -7.34 8.25
C GLU A 4 -10.32 -7.06 7.49
N ARG A 5 -9.24 -6.77 8.21
CA ARG A 5 -7.91 -6.56 7.62
C ARG A 5 -7.40 -7.82 6.94
N ARG A 6 -7.60 -9.00 7.54
CA ARG A 6 -7.23 -10.28 6.92
C ARG A 6 -8.03 -10.54 5.65
N ALA A 7 -9.36 -10.38 5.68
CA ALA A 7 -10.21 -10.55 4.51
C ALA A 7 -9.86 -9.56 3.39
N GLY A 8 -9.66 -8.29 3.73
CA GLY A 8 -9.24 -7.25 2.80
C GLY A 8 -7.86 -7.54 2.19
N LEU A 9 -6.91 -8.04 2.98
CA LEU A 9 -5.60 -8.47 2.46
C LEU A 9 -5.73 -9.66 1.52
N THR A 10 -6.55 -10.67 1.84
CA THR A 10 -6.81 -11.80 0.93
C THR A 10 -7.37 -11.31 -0.40
N ALA A 11 -8.35 -10.40 -0.37
CA ALA A 11 -8.89 -9.81 -1.59
C ALA A 11 -7.84 -9.01 -2.38
N ALA A 12 -7.00 -8.24 -1.69
CA ALA A 12 -5.91 -7.48 -2.33
C ALA A 12 -4.88 -8.41 -2.98
N VAL A 13 -4.53 -9.52 -2.33
CA VAL A 13 -3.61 -10.50 -2.92
C VAL A 13 -4.26 -11.21 -4.11
N ALA A 14 -5.56 -11.51 -4.06
CA ALA A 14 -6.29 -12.06 -5.19
C ALA A 14 -6.30 -11.13 -6.41
N ASP A 15 -6.49 -9.81 -6.20
CA ASP A 15 -6.35 -8.81 -7.28
C ASP A 15 -4.92 -8.75 -7.82
N LEU A 16 -3.92 -8.75 -6.94
CA LEU A 16 -2.50 -8.74 -7.32
C LEU A 16 -2.12 -9.92 -8.21
N VAL A 17 -2.51 -11.14 -7.81
CA VAL A 17 -2.15 -12.36 -8.55
C VAL A 17 -3.10 -12.65 -9.71
N GLY A 18 -4.21 -11.91 -9.82
CA GLY A 18 -5.23 -12.08 -10.87
C GLY A 18 -5.98 -13.42 -10.81
N ARG A 19 -5.99 -14.08 -9.64
CA ARG A 19 -6.57 -15.42 -9.44
C ARG A 19 -7.24 -15.53 -8.08
N PRO A 20 -8.28 -16.36 -7.94
CA PRO A 20 -8.88 -16.68 -6.63
C PRO A 20 -7.84 -17.25 -5.66
N VAL A 21 -7.86 -16.73 -4.43
CA VAL A 21 -6.95 -17.12 -3.34
C VAL A 21 -7.77 -17.73 -2.21
N SER A 22 -7.47 -18.97 -1.84
CA SER A 22 -8.13 -19.69 -0.75
C SER A 22 -7.48 -19.43 0.61
N ALA A 23 -6.16 -19.19 0.64
CA ALA A 23 -5.44 -18.90 1.87
C ALA A 23 -4.15 -18.09 1.63
N LEU A 24 -3.74 -17.34 2.65
CA LEU A 24 -2.44 -16.68 2.71
C LEU A 24 -1.56 -17.39 3.73
N GLU A 25 -0.35 -17.77 3.32
CA GLU A 25 0.60 -18.53 4.12
C GLU A 25 1.89 -17.76 4.33
N GLY A 26 2.52 -17.95 5.50
CA GLY A 26 3.83 -17.35 5.79
C GLY A 26 3.86 -15.82 5.69
N VAL A 27 2.76 -15.15 6.08
CA VAL A 27 2.65 -13.68 5.97
C VAL A 27 3.62 -13.01 6.93
N VAL A 28 4.62 -12.31 6.38
CA VAL A 28 5.62 -11.54 7.10
C VAL A 28 5.37 -10.05 6.87
N ARG A 29 5.62 -9.24 7.91
CA ARG A 29 5.52 -7.77 7.90
C ARG A 29 6.84 -7.17 8.32
N GLU A 30 7.42 -6.36 7.46
CA GLU A 30 8.70 -5.68 7.65
C GLU A 30 8.45 -4.17 7.60
N PRO A 31 8.64 -3.43 8.70
CA PRO A 31 8.54 -1.99 8.68
C PRO A 31 9.50 -1.41 7.62
N LEU A 32 8.99 -0.51 6.78
CA LEU A 32 9.85 0.27 5.91
C LEU A 32 10.30 1.50 6.69
N GLU A 33 11.60 1.81 6.64
CA GLU A 33 12.11 3.05 7.22
C GLU A 33 11.32 4.21 6.66
N TYR A 34 10.60 4.86 7.56
CA TYR A 34 9.67 5.92 7.29
C TYR A 34 9.82 6.88 8.46
N ASP A 35 10.30 8.07 8.18
CA ASP A 35 10.34 9.14 9.18
C ASP A 35 8.91 9.63 9.40
N ALA A 36 8.21 8.93 10.30
CA ALA A 36 6.89 9.32 10.73
C ALA A 36 7.03 10.55 11.62
N PHE A 37 6.96 11.74 11.01
CA PHE A 37 6.86 13.01 11.73
C PHE A 37 5.74 13.00 12.80
N LEU A 38 4.73 12.12 12.66
CA LEU A 38 3.65 11.88 13.61
C LEU A 38 3.38 10.38 13.78
N ALA A 39 3.24 9.92 15.03
CA ALA A 39 2.88 8.54 15.38
C ALA A 39 1.49 8.14 14.82
N HIS A 40 1.19 6.84 14.79
CA HIS A 40 -0.09 6.25 14.34
C HIS A 40 -0.32 6.22 12.81
N ARG A 41 0.77 6.34 12.05
CA ARG A 41 0.85 5.94 10.65
C ARG A 41 1.97 4.92 10.47
N SER A 42 1.72 3.88 9.68
CA SER A 42 2.74 2.90 9.34
C SER A 42 2.84 2.71 7.82
N VAL A 43 4.05 2.41 7.37
CA VAL A 43 4.36 1.91 6.03
C VAL A 43 5.12 0.62 6.22
N THR A 44 4.63 -0.48 5.67
CA THR A 44 5.13 -1.82 5.96
C THR A 44 5.17 -2.64 4.68
N ARG A 45 6.32 -3.24 4.39
CA ARG A 45 6.40 -4.27 3.36
C ARG A 45 5.74 -5.52 3.92
N ILE A 46 4.80 -6.09 3.17
CA ILE A 46 4.13 -7.33 3.53
C ILE A 46 4.34 -8.36 2.42
N ARG A 47 4.66 -9.59 2.79
CA ARG A 47 4.96 -10.67 1.83
C ARG A 47 4.51 -12.02 2.34
N GLY A 48 4.28 -12.96 1.44
CA GLY A 48 3.90 -14.32 1.78
C GLY A 48 3.74 -15.20 0.55
N SER A 49 3.02 -16.31 0.73
CA SER A 49 2.58 -17.20 -0.32
C SER A 49 1.05 -17.20 -0.39
N ALA A 50 0.48 -17.19 -1.58
CA ALA A 50 -0.96 -17.27 -1.81
C ALA A 50 -1.28 -18.68 -2.31
N ARG A 51 -2.09 -19.42 -1.56
CA ARG A 51 -2.66 -20.69 -2.01
C ARG A 51 -3.87 -20.39 -2.90
N LEU A 52 -3.84 -20.94 -4.10
CA LEU A 52 -4.90 -20.77 -5.09
C LEU A 52 -5.87 -21.94 -5.03
N ASP A 53 -7.05 -21.78 -5.63
CA ASP A 53 -8.10 -22.81 -5.62
C ASP A 53 -7.72 -24.07 -6.39
N ASP A 54 -6.78 -23.97 -7.33
CA ASP A 54 -6.22 -25.13 -8.05
C ASP A 54 -5.14 -25.88 -7.26
N GLY A 55 -4.89 -25.47 -6.01
CA GLY A 55 -3.89 -26.06 -5.12
C GLY A 55 -2.46 -25.53 -5.31
N SER A 56 -2.20 -24.73 -6.35
CA SER A 56 -0.89 -24.10 -6.54
C SER A 56 -0.63 -22.96 -5.54
N ALA A 57 0.63 -22.56 -5.43
CA ALA A 57 1.06 -21.50 -4.51
C ALA A 57 1.92 -20.46 -5.25
N LEU A 58 1.61 -19.18 -5.07
CA LEU A 58 2.36 -18.08 -5.68
C LEU A 58 2.94 -17.14 -4.61
N PRO A 59 4.24 -16.77 -4.70
CA PRO A 59 4.79 -15.75 -3.83
C PRO A 59 4.19 -14.39 -4.18
N TRP A 60 3.98 -13.55 -3.18
CA TRP A 60 3.47 -12.19 -3.36
C TRP A 60 4.14 -11.21 -2.40
N THR A 61 4.20 -9.94 -2.82
CA THR A 61 4.64 -8.82 -1.99
C THR A 61 3.77 -7.60 -2.27
N LEU A 62 3.41 -6.87 -1.22
CA LEU A 62 2.70 -5.60 -1.27
C LEU A 62 3.33 -4.62 -0.25
N VAL A 63 3.00 -3.35 -0.39
CA VAL A 63 3.21 -2.35 0.67
C VAL A 63 1.86 -2.06 1.32
N GLU A 64 1.80 -2.24 2.63
CA GLU A 64 0.68 -1.84 3.48
C GLU A 64 0.95 -0.44 4.03
N LYS A 65 0.08 0.52 3.71
CA LYS A 65 0.03 1.82 4.36
C LYS A 65 -1.18 1.86 5.27
N ARG A 66 -0.98 2.18 6.54
CA ARG A 66 -2.07 2.32 7.50
C ARG A 66 -2.01 3.64 8.24
N THR A 67 -3.17 4.27 8.38
CA THR A 67 -3.41 5.37 9.31
C THR A 67 -4.46 4.90 10.32
N GLU A 68 -4.17 4.99 11.61
CA GLU A 68 -5.16 4.64 12.65
C GLU A 68 -6.34 5.61 12.67
N GLY A 69 -7.45 5.18 13.25
CA GLY A 69 -8.66 6.01 13.38
C GLY A 69 -8.51 7.18 14.36
N PRO A 70 -9.51 8.08 14.44
CA PRO A 70 -9.48 9.31 15.24
C PRO A 70 -9.31 9.11 16.75
N ALA A 71 -9.50 7.88 17.26
CA ALA A 71 -9.21 7.56 18.65
C ALA A 71 -7.69 7.55 18.97
N LEU A 72 -6.84 7.34 17.96
CA LEU A 72 -5.38 7.24 18.11
C LEU A 72 -4.64 8.29 17.28
N ALA A 73 -5.05 8.51 16.03
CA ALA A 73 -4.38 9.44 15.13
C ALA A 73 -4.86 10.88 15.35
N VAL A 74 -3.93 11.83 15.28
CA VAL A 74 -4.27 13.26 15.29
C VAL A 74 -5.11 13.63 14.05
N PRO A 75 -5.97 14.67 14.13
CA PRO A 75 -6.88 15.03 13.03
C PRO A 75 -6.22 15.18 11.67
N TYR A 76 -5.03 15.79 11.65
CA TYR A 76 -4.24 15.94 10.42
C TYR A 76 -3.95 14.59 9.73
N LEU A 77 -3.61 13.54 10.49
CA LEU A 77 -3.35 12.22 9.93
C LEU A 77 -4.62 11.56 9.41
N VAL A 78 -5.73 11.68 10.15
CA VAL A 78 -7.04 11.17 9.73
C VAL A 78 -7.44 11.79 8.40
N ASP A 79 -7.40 13.11 8.29
CA ASP A 79 -7.71 13.84 7.06
C ASP A 79 -6.76 13.44 5.93
N ASN A 80 -5.46 13.28 6.23
CA ASN A 80 -4.49 12.87 5.23
C ASN A 80 -4.70 11.44 4.72
N GLY A 81 -5.04 10.50 5.60
CA GLY A 81 -5.41 9.13 5.23
C GLY A 81 -6.67 9.09 4.38
N ALA A 82 -7.69 9.90 4.72
CA ALA A 82 -8.90 10.04 3.92
C ALA A 82 -8.63 10.61 2.52
N ARG A 83 -7.76 11.63 2.40
CA ARG A 83 -7.35 12.18 1.11
C ARG A 83 -6.57 11.16 0.27
N GLU A 84 -5.63 10.43 0.87
CA GLU A 84 -4.88 9.38 0.15
C GLU A 84 -5.83 8.30 -0.36
N LEU A 85 -6.76 7.83 0.48
CA LEU A 85 -7.79 6.87 0.07
C LEU A 85 -8.67 7.39 -1.08
N ALA A 86 -9.10 8.65 -1.01
CA ALA A 86 -9.90 9.27 -2.06
C ALA A 86 -9.13 9.34 -3.39
N ALA A 87 -7.84 9.67 -3.35
CA ALA A 87 -7.01 9.72 -4.56
C ALA A 87 -6.89 8.35 -5.25
N TYR A 88 -6.69 7.28 -4.47
CA TYR A 88 -6.61 5.92 -5.02
C TYR A 88 -7.95 5.39 -5.55
N ARG A 89 -9.08 5.89 -5.05
CA ARG A 89 -10.42 5.47 -5.48
C ARG A 89 -11.00 6.31 -6.61
N SER A 90 -10.45 7.49 -6.89
CA SER A 90 -11.05 8.45 -7.82
C SER A 90 -10.68 8.22 -9.28
N GLY A 91 -9.71 7.36 -9.59
CA GLY A 91 -9.11 7.26 -10.92
C GLY A 91 -8.20 8.43 -11.30
N LEU A 92 -8.02 9.42 -10.40
CA LEU A 92 -7.14 10.57 -10.64
C LEU A 92 -5.69 10.14 -10.93
N LEU A 93 -5.24 9.08 -10.26
CA LEU A 93 -3.88 8.56 -10.40
C LEU A 93 -3.62 7.86 -11.74
N ASP A 94 -4.67 7.52 -12.50
CA ASP A 94 -4.56 6.94 -13.83
C ASP A 94 -4.32 8.00 -14.92
N ALA A 95 -4.55 9.28 -14.58
CA ALA A 95 -4.42 10.43 -15.48
C ALA A 95 -3.16 11.28 -15.20
N LEU A 96 -2.14 10.68 -14.58
CA LEU A 96 -0.85 11.35 -14.34
C LEU A 96 -0.10 11.61 -15.66
N PRO A 97 0.77 12.62 -15.71
CA PRO A 97 1.60 12.89 -16.89
C PRO A 97 2.39 11.66 -17.34
N GLU A 98 2.65 11.57 -18.65
CA GLU A 98 3.46 10.50 -19.21
C GLU A 98 4.82 10.39 -18.50
N GLY A 99 5.23 9.16 -18.17
CA GLY A 99 6.45 8.89 -17.40
C GLY A 99 6.29 8.94 -15.87
N ILE A 100 5.14 9.40 -15.36
CA ILE A 100 4.81 9.34 -13.94
C ILE A 100 3.67 8.36 -13.71
N ARG A 101 3.82 7.49 -12.70
CA ARG A 101 2.72 6.65 -12.22
C ARG A 101 2.72 6.55 -10.71
N ALA A 102 1.53 6.48 -10.13
CA ALA A 102 1.38 6.00 -8.77
C ALA A 102 1.54 4.46 -8.72
N PRO A 103 1.96 3.89 -7.58
CA PRO A 103 1.82 2.45 -7.34
C PRO A 103 0.37 2.02 -7.54
N ARG A 104 0.10 0.84 -8.11
CA ARG A 104 -1.28 0.35 -8.21
C ARG A 104 -1.83 0.01 -6.81
N ALA A 105 -3.08 0.38 -6.51
CA ALA A 105 -3.78 -0.15 -5.35
C ALA A 105 -4.45 -1.48 -5.70
N HIS A 106 -4.21 -2.50 -4.87
CA HIS A 106 -4.83 -3.82 -4.99
C HIS A 106 -5.99 -4.00 -4.01
N GLY A 107 -6.03 -3.19 -2.95
CA GLY A 107 -7.17 -3.16 -2.04
C GLY A 107 -7.13 -1.98 -1.09
N THR A 108 -8.31 -1.62 -0.59
CA THR A 108 -8.47 -0.55 0.39
C THR A 108 -9.48 -0.96 1.46
N LEU A 109 -9.28 -0.49 2.69
CA LEU A 109 -10.17 -0.77 3.81
C LEU A 109 -10.33 0.48 4.68
N VAL A 110 -11.57 0.78 5.04
CA VAL A 110 -11.90 1.62 6.20
C VAL A 110 -12.50 0.68 7.23
N ASP A 111 -11.82 0.52 8.37
CA ASP A 111 -12.28 -0.38 9.42
C ASP A 111 -13.25 0.33 10.39
N ALA A 112 -13.87 -0.43 11.30
CA ALA A 112 -14.82 0.11 12.28
C ALA A 112 -14.25 1.18 13.22
N THR A 113 -12.92 1.32 13.33
CA THR A 113 -12.29 2.40 14.10
C THR A 113 -12.17 3.70 13.32
N GLY A 114 -12.51 3.69 12.02
CA GLY A 114 -12.19 4.77 11.09
C GLY A 114 -10.75 4.71 10.57
N GLY A 115 -10.02 3.64 10.89
CA GLY A 115 -8.66 3.42 10.40
C GLY A 115 -8.67 3.11 8.91
N VAL A 116 -7.73 3.69 8.18
CA VAL A 116 -7.59 3.54 6.73
C VAL A 116 -6.39 2.64 6.44
N THR A 117 -6.59 1.62 5.60
CA THR A 117 -5.52 0.75 5.10
C THR A 117 -5.54 0.71 3.57
N LEU A 118 -4.38 0.87 2.96
CA LEU A 118 -4.13 0.73 1.53
C LEU A 118 -3.11 -0.39 1.33
N TRP A 119 -3.42 -1.35 0.46
CA TRP A 119 -2.45 -2.34 -0.03
C TRP A 119 -2.08 -1.98 -1.45
N ILE A 120 -0.84 -1.54 -1.64
CA ILE A 120 -0.34 -1.04 -2.92
C ILE A 120 0.83 -1.87 -3.42
N GLU A 121 1.07 -1.77 -4.72
CA GLU A 121 2.21 -2.36 -5.41
C GLU A 121 3.54 -2.03 -4.71
N GLU A 122 4.42 -3.03 -4.58
CA GLU A 122 5.82 -2.78 -4.22
C GLU A 122 6.59 -2.28 -5.45
N VAL A 123 6.80 -0.96 -5.52
CA VAL A 123 7.66 -0.36 -6.56
C VAL A 123 9.13 -0.52 -6.19
N ARG A 124 9.87 -1.22 -7.06
CA ARG A 124 11.33 -1.41 -6.90
C ARG A 124 12.08 -0.38 -7.73
N HIS A 125 12.99 0.33 -7.09
CA HIS A 125 13.93 1.23 -7.76
C HIS A 125 15.30 0.54 -7.83
N PRO A 126 15.89 0.36 -9.02
CA PRO A 126 17.18 -0.32 -9.17
C PRO A 126 18.39 0.56 -8.78
N GLY A 127 18.20 1.88 -8.65
CA GLY A 127 19.26 2.81 -8.31
C GLY A 127 19.54 2.90 -6.80
N PRO A 128 20.61 3.63 -6.42
CA PRO A 128 21.02 3.76 -5.03
C PRO A 128 19.96 4.48 -4.17
N ARG A 129 19.97 4.17 -2.87
CA ARG A 129 19.27 4.96 -1.86
C ARG A 129 20.29 5.50 -0.84
N PRO A 130 20.21 6.78 -0.43
CA PRO A 130 19.26 7.81 -0.91
C PRO A 130 19.44 8.10 -2.41
N LEU A 131 18.38 8.62 -3.05
CA LEU A 131 18.44 9.00 -4.46
C LEU A 131 19.57 10.03 -4.65
N ASP A 132 20.36 9.86 -5.71
CA ASP A 132 21.37 10.87 -6.04
C ASP A 132 20.72 12.16 -6.57
N ARG A 133 21.52 13.22 -6.65
CA ARG A 133 21.05 14.53 -7.11
C ARG A 133 20.42 14.47 -8.51
N ALA A 134 20.99 13.67 -9.41
CA ALA A 134 20.50 13.59 -10.79
C ALA A 134 19.12 12.93 -10.83
N ALA A 135 18.92 11.85 -10.08
CA ALA A 135 17.65 11.18 -9.93
C ALA A 135 16.58 12.09 -9.28
N LEU A 136 16.97 12.89 -8.28
CA LEU A 136 16.07 13.87 -7.66
C LEU A 136 15.65 14.98 -8.64
N LEU A 137 16.58 15.51 -9.43
CA LEU A 137 16.27 16.54 -10.42
C LEU A 137 15.39 16.02 -11.54
N ALA A 138 15.69 14.82 -12.07
CA ALA A 138 14.85 14.19 -13.07
C ALA A 138 13.42 13.95 -12.55
N ALA A 139 13.28 13.55 -11.29
CA ALA A 139 11.97 13.41 -10.66
C ALA A 139 11.25 14.76 -10.49
N ALA A 140 11.95 15.83 -10.13
CA ALA A 140 11.37 17.16 -10.02
C ALA A 140 10.91 17.70 -11.37
N GLU A 141 11.75 17.60 -12.41
CA GLU A 141 11.42 18.02 -13.78
C GLU A 141 10.20 17.27 -14.34
N ALA A 142 10.08 15.98 -14.03
CA ALA A 142 8.91 15.20 -14.43
C ALA A 142 7.62 15.71 -13.78
N LEU A 143 7.69 16.22 -12.54
CA LEU A 143 6.53 16.68 -11.77
C LEU A 143 6.08 18.11 -12.13
N GLY A 144 6.88 18.87 -12.89
CA GLY A 144 6.60 20.25 -13.29
C GLY A 144 7.17 21.28 -12.33
#